data_AF-A0A212KG88-F1
#
_entry.id   AF-A0A212KG88-F1
#
_cell.length_a   1.000
_cell.length_b   1.000
_cell.length_c   1.000
_cell.angle_alpha   90.00
_cell.angle_beta   90.00
_cell.angle_gamma   90.00
#
_symmetry.space_group_name_H-M   'P 1'
#
loop_
_entity.id
_entity.type
_entity.pdbx_description
1 polymer ?
#
loop_
_entity_poly.entity_id
_entity_poly.type
_entity_poly.pdbx_seq_one_letter_code
_entity_poly.pdbx_strand_id
1 'polypeptide(L)'
;MLRKIFRYTWPPAIVAIIIFYLCCLIAPKDVPEIDFCLFIPTDKIVHFLMYFGLAGVASFNYIYDKRGKIIILKLILFALLVPIIYGGLIEILQSKYFPGRSGDWYDFLADALGAIASLPFSFWFRRFLLNKELREQEI
;
A
#
# COMPACT_ATOMS: atom_id res chain seq x y z
N MET A 1 -10.58 -16.68 -16.04
CA MET A 1 -9.89 -15.38 -15.79
C MET A 1 -10.20 -14.80 -14.40
N LEU A 2 -11.47 -14.70 -14.00
CA LEU A 2 -11.89 -14.11 -12.72
C LEU A 2 -11.24 -14.75 -11.47
N ARG A 3 -11.18 -16.08 -11.38
CA ARG A 3 -10.57 -16.78 -10.21
C ARG A 3 -9.10 -16.42 -9.97
N LYS A 4 -8.33 -16.16 -11.04
CA LYS A 4 -6.93 -15.74 -10.92
C LYS A 4 -6.85 -14.30 -10.41
N ILE A 5 -7.64 -13.39 -10.97
CA ILE A 5 -7.75 -11.99 -10.52
C ILE A 5 -8.18 -11.92 -9.05
N PHE A 6 -9.18 -12.69 -8.63
CA PHE A 6 -9.60 -12.75 -7.23
C PHE A 6 -8.49 -13.23 -6.29
N ARG A 7 -7.69 -14.22 -6.71
CA ARG A 7 -6.51 -14.67 -5.97
C ARG A 7 -5.41 -13.60 -5.89
N TYR A 8 -5.37 -12.67 -6.84
CA TYR A 8 -4.40 -11.56 -6.87
C TYR A 8 -4.83 -10.38 -6.01
N THR A 9 -6.13 -10.10 -5.97
CA THR A 9 -6.65 -8.88 -5.34
C THR A 9 -7.01 -9.08 -3.87
N TRP A 10 -7.21 -10.32 -3.38
CA TRP A 10 -7.67 -10.53 -2.00
C TRP A 10 -6.69 -10.05 -0.91
N PRO A 11 -5.35 -10.23 -0.99
CA PRO A 11 -4.46 -9.74 0.07
C PRO A 11 -4.40 -8.21 0.16
N PRO A 12 -4.20 -7.45 -0.94
CA PRO A 12 -4.25 -6.00 -0.85
C PRO A 12 -5.67 -5.49 -0.58
N ALA A 13 -6.73 -6.23 -0.93
CA ALA A 13 -8.10 -5.87 -0.54
C ALA A 13 -8.31 -5.98 0.97
N ILE A 14 -7.76 -7.01 1.63
CA ILE A 14 -7.80 -7.11 3.10
C ILE A 14 -7.06 -5.92 3.73
N VAL A 15 -5.86 -5.60 3.23
CA VAL A 15 -5.10 -4.44 3.71
C VAL A 15 -5.88 -3.15 3.50
N ALA A 16 -6.51 -2.97 2.34
CA ALA A 16 -7.35 -1.82 2.05
C ALA A 16 -8.53 -1.72 3.03
N ILE A 17 -9.24 -2.82 3.31
CA ILE A 17 -10.34 -2.85 4.30
C ILE A 17 -9.82 -2.48 5.70
N ILE A 18 -8.65 -2.98 6.10
CA ILE A 18 -8.02 -2.61 7.37
C ILE A 18 -7.74 -1.11 7.40
N ILE A 19 -7.14 -0.54 6.35
CA ILE A 19 -6.86 0.90 6.25
C ILE A 19 -8.17 1.70 6.36
N PHE A 20 -9.22 1.30 5.64
CA PHE A 20 -10.52 1.96 5.74
C PHE A 20 -11.08 1.93 7.16
N TYR A 21 -11.01 0.78 7.84
CA TYR A 21 -11.45 0.65 9.23
C TYR A 21 -10.65 1.56 10.16
N LEU A 22 -9.31 1.57 10.04
CA LEU A 22 -8.43 2.38 10.87
C LEU A 22 -8.63 3.89 10.64
N CYS A 23 -8.73 4.33 9.39
CA CYS A 23 -8.84 5.73 9.02
C CYS A 23 -10.24 6.31 9.26
N CYS A 24 -11.30 5.55 8.97
CA CYS A 24 -12.67 6.07 8.97
C CYS A 24 -13.47 5.72 10.25
N LEU A 25 -13.25 4.55 10.85
CA LEU A 25 -14.12 4.03 11.91
C LEU A 25 -13.54 4.15 13.32
N ILE A 26 -12.21 4.17 13.47
CA ILE A 26 -11.58 4.46 14.77
C ILE A 26 -11.65 5.96 15.02
N ALA A 27 -12.05 6.38 16.22
CA ALA A 27 -12.03 7.79 16.59
C ALA A 27 -10.61 8.22 16.99
N PRO A 28 -10.14 9.44 16.66
CA PRO A 28 -8.79 9.91 17.01
C PRO A 28 -8.48 9.78 18.51
N LYS A 29 -9.50 9.99 19.37
CA LYS A 29 -9.42 9.90 20.83
C LYS A 29 -9.05 8.52 21.39
N ASP A 30 -9.21 7.47 20.60
CA ASP A 30 -8.94 6.09 21.00
C ASP A 30 -7.53 5.63 20.55
N VAL A 31 -6.82 6.49 19.81
CA VAL A 31 -5.43 6.24 19.40
C VAL A 31 -4.50 6.84 20.47
N PRO A 32 -3.61 6.04 21.08
CA PRO A 32 -2.63 6.57 22.02
C PRO A 32 -1.79 7.66 21.33
N GLU A 33 -1.69 8.84 21.94
CA GLU A 33 -0.75 9.86 21.51
C GLU A 33 0.66 9.36 21.84
N ILE A 34 1.31 8.74 20.85
CA ILE A 34 2.70 8.35 20.95
C ILE A 34 3.52 9.52 20.42
N ASP A 35 4.07 10.32 21.33
CA ASP A 35 5.04 11.36 20.98
C ASP A 35 6.36 10.70 20.59
N PHE A 36 6.49 10.34 19.32
CA PHE A 36 7.81 10.07 18.77
C PHE A 36 8.58 11.39 18.76
N CYS A 37 9.83 11.37 19.22
CA CYS A 37 10.76 12.51 19.19
C CYS A 37 11.23 12.85 17.75
N LEU A 38 10.32 12.75 16.79
CA LEU A 38 10.50 13.08 15.38
C LEU A 38 9.66 14.33 15.09
N PHE A 39 10.19 15.22 14.25
CA PHE A 39 9.52 16.46 13.83
C PHE A 39 8.23 16.21 13.00
N ILE A 40 7.81 14.96 12.81
CA ILE A 40 6.72 14.52 11.96
C ILE A 40 5.61 13.91 12.84
N PRO A 41 4.35 14.37 12.73
CA PRO A 41 3.21 13.77 13.42
C PRO A 41 3.10 12.26 13.20
N THR A 42 2.83 11.50 14.26
CA THR A 42 2.74 10.03 14.26
C THR A 42 1.70 9.52 13.26
N ASP A 43 0.58 10.22 13.12
CA ASP A 43 -0.49 9.92 12.15
C ASP A 43 0.05 9.82 10.70
N LYS A 44 0.92 10.75 10.30
CA LYS A 44 1.53 10.77 8.95
C LYS A 44 2.47 9.59 8.73
N ILE A 45 3.16 9.14 9.77
CA ILE A 45 4.04 7.96 9.72
C ILE A 45 3.19 6.70 9.55
N VAL A 46 2.05 6.62 10.23
CA VAL A 46 1.11 5.50 10.11
C VAL A 46 0.52 5.48 8.70
N HIS A 47 0.07 6.62 8.17
CA HIS A 47 -0.37 6.77 6.78
C HIS A 47 0.68 6.30 5.77
N PHE A 48 1.92 6.79 5.89
CA PHE A 48 3.04 6.34 5.06
C PHE A 48 3.23 4.81 5.13
N LEU A 49 3.23 4.23 6.33
CA LEU A 49 3.46 2.79 6.52
C LEU A 49 2.30 1.94 6.00
N MET A 50 1.07 2.39 6.16
CA MET A 50 -0.14 1.74 5.64
C MET A 50 -0.09 1.62 4.13
N TYR A 51 0.20 2.72 3.42
CA TYR A 51 0.24 2.73 1.95
C TYR A 51 1.50 2.08 1.40
N PHE A 52 2.63 2.15 2.11
CA PHE A 52 3.82 1.34 1.81
C PHE A 52 3.49 -0.15 1.84
N GLY A 53 2.79 -0.60 2.89
CA GLY A 53 2.33 -1.98 3.05
C GLY A 53 1.32 -2.39 1.97
N LEU A 54 0.32 -1.55 1.70
CA LEU A 54 -0.69 -1.81 0.66
C LEU A 54 -0.05 -1.95 -0.74
N ALA A 55 0.81 -1.00 -1.13
CA ALA A 55 1.53 -1.04 -2.39
C ALA A 55 2.48 -2.25 -2.46
N GLY A 56 3.13 -2.59 -1.34
CA GLY A 56 4.08 -3.69 -1.23
C GLY A 56 3.41 -5.06 -1.32
N VAL A 57 2.28 -5.25 -0.66
CA VAL A 57 1.49 -6.48 -0.75
C VAL A 57 0.93 -6.64 -2.17
N ALA A 58 0.45 -5.56 -2.78
CA ALA A 58 -0.03 -5.57 -4.15
C ALA A 58 1.08 -5.96 -5.15
N SER A 59 2.29 -5.39 -4.98
CA SER A 59 3.43 -5.65 -5.84
C SER A 59 4.01 -7.05 -5.63
N PHE A 60 4.22 -7.48 -4.39
CA PHE A 60 4.77 -8.80 -4.05
C PHE A 60 3.88 -9.94 -4.52
N ASN A 61 2.56 -9.82 -4.36
CA ASN A 61 1.64 -10.84 -4.84
C ASN A 61 1.70 -11.00 -6.36
N TYR A 62 1.80 -9.88 -7.09
CA TYR A 62 1.95 -9.90 -8.56
C TYR A 62 3.29 -10.49 -9.01
N ILE A 63 4.39 -10.16 -8.31
CA ILE A 63 5.73 -10.67 -8.60
C ILE A 63 5.81 -12.18 -8.31
N TYR A 64 5.29 -12.63 -7.18
CA TYR A 64 5.37 -14.02 -6.73
C TYR A 64 4.62 -14.97 -7.68
N ASP A 65 3.38 -14.64 -8.07
CA ASP A 65 2.59 -15.51 -8.95
C ASP A 65 3.19 -15.65 -10.36
N LYS A 66 3.85 -14.58 -10.83
CA LYS A 66 4.54 -14.57 -12.13
C LYS A 66 6.00 -15.01 -12.04
N ARG A 67 6.46 -15.44 -10.86
CA ARG A 67 7.84 -15.87 -10.59
C ARG A 67 8.88 -14.85 -11.07
N GLY A 68 8.57 -13.57 -10.95
CA GLY A 68 9.45 -12.47 -11.41
C GLY A 68 9.36 -12.12 -12.90
N LYS A 69 8.71 -12.94 -13.74
CA LYS A 69 8.46 -12.69 -15.18
C LYS A 69 7.25 -11.77 -15.37
N ILE A 70 7.36 -10.56 -14.83
CA ILE A 70 6.32 -9.52 -14.87
C ILE A 70 6.64 -8.38 -15.84
N ILE A 71 5.59 -7.68 -16.30
CA ILE A 71 5.72 -6.40 -16.99
C ILE A 71 5.92 -5.31 -15.93
N ILE A 72 7.10 -4.70 -15.89
CA ILE A 72 7.49 -3.67 -14.91
C ILE A 72 6.49 -2.51 -14.91
N LEU A 73 6.09 -2.03 -16.09
CA LEU A 73 5.13 -0.92 -16.19
C LEU A 73 3.78 -1.26 -15.55
N LYS A 74 3.28 -2.49 -15.72
CA LYS A 74 2.03 -2.93 -15.08
C LYS A 74 2.17 -3.04 -13.57
N LEU A 75 3.32 -3.48 -13.07
CA LEU A 75 3.60 -3.50 -11.63
C LEU A 75 3.57 -2.08 -11.05
N ILE A 76 4.33 -1.15 -11.63
CA ILE A 76 4.41 0.24 -11.15
C ILE A 76 3.03 0.86 -11.19
N LEU A 77 2.32 0.72 -12.30
CA LEU A 77 1.00 1.32 -12.47
C LEU A 77 0.01 0.72 -11.47
N PHE A 78 0.02 -0.60 -11.24
CA PHE A 78 -0.88 -1.20 -10.26
C PHE A 78 -0.50 -0.86 -8.81
N ALA A 79 0.80 -0.83 -8.48
CA ALA A 79 1.30 -0.56 -7.13
C ALA A 79 1.26 0.92 -6.74
N LEU A 80 1.22 1.85 -7.70
CA LEU A 80 1.06 3.28 -7.44
C LEU A 80 -0.36 3.76 -7.64
N LEU A 81 -0.95 3.47 -8.81
CA LEU A 81 -2.23 4.07 -9.21
C LEU A 81 -3.37 3.58 -8.32
N VAL A 82 -3.38 2.29 -7.95
CA VAL A 82 -4.44 1.75 -7.08
C VAL A 82 -4.35 2.34 -5.66
N PRO A 83 -3.20 2.31 -4.96
CA PRO A 83 -3.11 2.92 -3.63
C PRO A 83 -3.32 4.43 -3.62
N ILE A 84 -2.78 5.17 -4.60
CA ILE A 84 -2.95 6.64 -4.64
C ILE A 84 -4.41 7.02 -4.88
N ILE A 85 -5.10 6.37 -5.83
CA ILE A 85 -6.53 6.62 -6.04
C ILE A 85 -7.32 6.22 -4.79
N TYR A 86 -6.98 5.09 -4.18
CA TYR A 86 -7.63 4.63 -2.95
C TYR A 86 -7.49 5.62 -1.80
N GLY A 87 -6.29 6.15 -1.56
CA GLY A 87 -6.05 7.15 -0.51
C GLY A 87 -6.74 8.46 -0.77
N GLY A 88 -6.68 8.96 -2.01
CA GLY A 88 -7.45 10.16 -2.38
C GLY A 88 -8.96 9.99 -2.18
N LEU A 89 -9.50 8.80 -2.45
CA LEU A 89 -10.91 8.51 -2.17
C LEU A 89 -11.21 8.45 -0.67
N ILE A 90 -10.33 7.86 0.15
CA ILE A 90 -10.49 7.82 1.60
C ILE A 90 -10.46 9.23 2.20
N GLU A 91 -9.54 10.08 1.79
CA GLU A 91 -9.45 11.48 2.26
C GLU A 91 -10.72 12.27 1.94
N ILE A 92 -11.24 12.13 0.71
CA ILE A 92 -12.51 12.75 0.31
C ILE A 92 -13.68 12.18 1.14
N LEU A 93 -13.68 10.88 1.41
CA LEU A 93 -14.71 10.24 2.22
C LEU A 93 -14.67 10.73 3.68
N GLN A 94 -13.48 10.80 4.28
CA GLN A 94 -13.27 11.32 5.63
C GLN A 94 -13.76 12.77 5.73
N SER A 95 -13.35 13.63 4.80
CA SER A 95 -13.75 15.04 4.77
C SER A 95 -15.27 15.24 4.61
N LYS A 96 -15.96 14.40 3.82
CA LYS A 96 -17.39 14.58 3.52
C LYS A 96 -18.33 13.84 4.48
N TYR A 97 -17.95 12.66 4.97
CA TYR A 97 -18.87 11.75 5.66
C TYR A 97 -18.50 11.45 7.10
N PHE A 98 -17.28 11.78 7.56
CA PHE A 98 -16.83 11.47 8.92
C PHE A 98 -16.58 12.76 9.73
N PRO A 99 -17.62 13.29 10.42
CA PRO A 99 -17.49 14.50 11.22
C PRO A 99 -16.49 14.30 12.36
N GLY A 100 -15.47 15.16 12.42
CA GLY A 100 -14.35 15.05 13.38
C GLY A 100 -13.05 14.51 12.78
N ARG A 101 -13.04 14.11 11.50
CA ARG A 101 -11.82 13.83 10.72
C ARG A 101 -11.62 14.96 9.70
N SER A 102 -10.52 15.69 9.79
CA SER A 102 -10.09 16.61 8.73
C SER A 102 -9.31 15.80 7.71
N GLY A 103 -9.88 15.56 6.52
CA GLY A 103 -9.07 15.06 5.41
C GLY A 103 -7.96 16.08 5.13
N ASP A 104 -6.71 15.66 5.22
CA ASP A 104 -5.54 16.52 5.11
C ASP A 104 -4.77 16.16 3.83
N TRP A 105 -4.44 17.18 3.04
CA TRP A 105 -3.59 17.01 1.88
C TRP A 105 -2.21 16.46 2.25
N TYR A 106 -1.77 16.67 3.49
CA TYR A 106 -0.53 16.07 3.99
C TYR A 106 -0.64 14.56 4.24
N ASP A 107 -1.83 14.04 4.56
CA ASP A 107 -2.05 12.59 4.73
C ASP A 107 -2.09 11.92 3.35
N PHE A 108 -2.74 12.54 2.36
CA PHE A 108 -2.65 12.12 0.96
C PHE A 108 -1.19 12.10 0.45
N LEU A 109 -0.38 13.08 0.84
CA LEU A 109 1.04 13.12 0.49
C LEU A 109 1.81 11.97 1.16
N ALA A 110 1.55 11.70 2.44
CA ALA A 110 2.16 10.58 3.16
C ALA A 110 1.80 9.23 2.51
N ASP A 111 0.54 9.05 2.11
CA ASP A 111 0.05 7.88 1.39
C ASP A 111 0.79 7.68 0.07
N ALA A 112 0.91 8.74 -0.74
CA ALA A 112 1.61 8.72 -2.01
C ALA A 112 3.11 8.40 -1.84
N LEU A 113 3.77 9.01 -0.85
CA LEU A 113 5.17 8.74 -0.53
C LEU A 113 5.37 7.30 -0.07
N GLY A 114 4.46 6.75 0.73
CA GLY A 114 4.48 5.35 1.15
C GLY A 114 4.40 4.40 -0.03
N ALA A 115 3.46 4.66 -0.94
CA ALA A 115 3.30 3.86 -2.16
C ALA A 115 4.57 3.91 -3.05
N ILE A 116 5.18 5.08 -3.21
CA ILE A 116 6.43 5.25 -3.98
C ILE A 116 7.60 4.54 -3.31
N ALA A 117 7.74 4.68 -1.98
CA ALA A 117 8.80 4.04 -1.21
C ALA A 117 8.74 2.51 -1.27
N SER A 118 7.58 1.94 -1.59
CA SER A 118 7.40 0.50 -1.79
C SER A 118 8.05 -0.04 -3.08
N LEU A 119 8.27 0.82 -4.09
CA LEU A 119 8.80 0.40 -5.39
C LEU A 119 10.24 -0.17 -5.33
N PRO A 120 11.23 0.47 -4.68
CA PRO A 120 12.57 -0.10 -4.53
C PRO A 120 12.55 -1.51 -3.91
N PHE A 121 11.74 -1.72 -2.87
CA PHE A 121 11.56 -3.02 -2.23
C PHE A 121 10.95 -4.05 -3.19
N SER A 122 9.93 -3.63 -3.95
CA SER A 122 9.30 -4.43 -4.99
C SER A 122 10.27 -4.86 -6.07
N PHE A 123 11.15 -3.96 -6.52
CA PHE A 123 12.17 -4.27 -7.52
C PHE A 123 13.24 -5.22 -7.00
N TRP A 124 13.69 -5.01 -5.76
CA TRP A 124 14.63 -5.90 -5.10
C TRP A 124 14.06 -7.32 -4.99
N PHE A 125 12.82 -7.46 -4.51
CA PHE A 125 12.14 -8.75 -4.38
C PHE A 125 11.93 -9.45 -5.73
N ARG A 126 11.58 -8.69 -6.77
CA ARG A 126 11.51 -9.21 -8.14
C ARG A 126 12.84 -9.80 -8.60
N ARG A 127 13.95 -9.06 -8.41
CA ARG A 127 15.28 -9.54 -8.81
C ARG A 127 15.66 -10.81 -8.06
N PHE A 128 15.37 -10.86 -6.77
CA PHE A 128 15.61 -12.04 -5.95
C PHE A 128 14.87 -13.29 -6.48
N LEU A 129 13.57 -13.16 -6.76
CA LEU A 129 12.76 -14.27 -7.31
C LEU A 129 13.19 -14.69 -8.71
N LEU A 130 13.48 -13.73 -9.59
CA LEU A 130 13.94 -14.03 -10.94
C LEU A 130 15.28 -14.77 -10.94
N ASN A 131 16.23 -14.35 -10.09
CA ASN A 131 17.53 -15.01 -9.96
C ASN A 131 17.38 -16.42 -9.36
N LYS A 132 16.40 -16.64 -8.49
CA LYS A 132 16.11 -17.98 -7.96
C LYS A 132 15.58 -18.91 -9.06
N GLU A 133 14.62 -18.43 -9.87
CA GLU A 133 14.06 -19.24 -10.95
C GLU A 133 15.07 -19.55 -12.06
N LEU A 134 15.96 -18.61 -12.40
CA LEU A 134 17.04 -18.85 -13.37
C LEU A 134 18.01 -19.94 -12.88
N ARG A 135 18.41 -19.91 -11.60
CA ARG A 135 19.28 -20.95 -11.02
C ARG A 135 18.62 -22.33 -10.99
N GLU A 136 17.32 -22.40 -10.76
CA GLU A 136 16.55 -23.65 -10.80
C GLU A 136 16.41 -24.22 -12.22
N GLN A 137 16.63 -23.42 -13.27
CA GLN A 137 16.63 -23.87 -14.66
C GLN A 137 18.00 -24.33 -15.16
N GLU A 138 19.08 -23.96 -14.47
CA GLU A 138 20.46 -24.34 -14.79
C GLU A 138 20.89 -25.67 -14.14
N ILE A 139 20.06 -26.22 -13.23
CA ILE A 139 20.26 -27.51 -12.54
C ILE A 139 19.37 -28.57 -13.20
#